data_AF-A0A127K3A8-F1
#
_entry.id   AF-A0A127K3A8-F1
#
_cell.length_a   1.000
_cell.length_b   1.000
_cell.length_c   1.000
_cell.angle_alpha   90.00
_cell.angle_beta   90.00
_cell.angle_gamma   90.00
#
_symmetry.space_group_name_H-M   'P 1'
#
loop_
_entity.id
_entity.type
_entity.pdbx_description
1 polymer ?
#
loop_
_entity_poly.entity_id
_entity_poly.type
_entity_poly.pdbx_seq_one_letter_code
_entity_poly.pdbx_strand_id
1 'polypeptide(L)' 'MKAPNYTGEEVLAIRKKLRMNQMEFWWPLGITQSGGSRYESGRNIPKTVQKLLAIAYGTEKQSAAVVEALRKRDA' A
#
# COMPACT_ATOMS: atom_id res chain seq x y z
N MET A 1 -16.18 -5.24 -6.06
CA MET A 1 -15.30 -5.83 -5.02
C MET A 1 -14.75 -4.71 -4.15
N LYS A 2 -14.59 -4.92 -2.85
CA LYS A 2 -14.09 -3.90 -1.91
C LYS A 2 -12.57 -3.76 -2.08
N ALA A 3 -12.05 -2.53 -2.09
CA ALA A 3 -10.60 -2.31 -2.12
C ALA A 3 -9.94 -2.94 -0.88
N PRO A 4 -8.74 -3.53 -1.01
CA PRO A 4 -8.04 -4.11 0.13
C PRO A 4 -7.72 -3.03 1.16
N ASN A 5 -7.97 -3.34 2.43
CA ASN A 5 -7.51 -2.54 3.55
C ASN A 5 -6.24 -3.17 4.11
N TYR A 6 -5.16 -2.41 4.24
CA TYR A 6 -3.89 -2.90 4.75
C TYR A 6 -3.66 -2.45 6.19
N THR A 7 -3.35 -3.40 7.06
CA THR A 7 -2.76 -3.17 8.38
C THR A 7 -1.24 -2.97 8.28
N GLY A 8 -0.63 -2.39 9.33
CA GLY A 8 0.82 -2.24 9.40
C GLY A 8 1.58 -3.57 9.32
N GLU A 9 1.03 -4.61 9.94
CA GLU A 9 1.62 -5.96 9.96
C GLU A 9 1.62 -6.61 8.58
N GLU A 10 0.52 -6.50 7.84
CA GLU A 10 0.44 -7.01 6.45
C GLU A 10 1.44 -6.31 5.53
N VAL A 11 1.56 -4.98 5.66
CA VAL A 11 2.53 -4.22 4.85
C VAL A 11 3.97 -4.60 5.19
N LEU A 12 4.27 -4.77 6.48
CA LEU A 12 5.58 -5.26 6.93
C LEU A 12 5.88 -6.65 6.34
N ALA A 13 4.89 -7.55 6.31
CA ALA A 13 5.04 -8.88 5.73
C ALA A 13 5.32 -8.81 4.21
N ILE A 14 4.60 -7.96 3.48
CA ILE A 14 4.83 -7.71 2.04
C ILE A 14 6.26 -7.22 1.81
N ARG A 15 6.70 -6.20 2.55
CA ARG A 15 8.06 -5.65 2.41
C ARG A 15 9.14 -6.71 2.68
N LYS A 16 8.98 -7.49 3.75
CA LYS A 16 9.91 -8.58 4.10
C LYS A 16 9.97 -9.64 3.01
N LYS A 17 8.83 -10.01 2.41
CA LYS A 17 8.76 -10.96 1.29
C LYS A 17 9.51 -10.46 0.05
N LEU A 18 9.45 -9.15 -0.21
CA LEU A 18 10.18 -8.50 -1.30
C LEU A 18 11.67 -8.28 -0.99
N ARG A 19 12.12 -8.57 0.24
CA ARG A 19 13.50 -8.36 0.72
C ARG A 19 14.01 -6.92 0.58
N MET A 20 13.10 -5.96 0.74
CA MET A 20 13.40 -4.53 0.67
C MET A 20 13.57 -3.93 2.07
N ASN A 21 14.46 -2.94 2.19
CA ASN A 21 14.48 -2.06 3.35
C ASN A 21 13.32 -1.05 3.30
N GLN A 22 13.13 -0.28 4.38
CA GLN A 22 12.02 0.67 4.46
C GLN A 22 12.10 1.80 3.42
N MET A 23 13.30 2.32 3.10
CA MET A 23 13.41 3.34 2.06
C MET A 23 13.01 2.78 0.69
N GLU A 24 13.58 1.64 0.28
CA GLU A 24 13.30 1.01 -1.02
C GLU A 24 11.80 0.73 -1.22
N PHE A 25 11.12 0.30 -0.16
CA PHE A 25 9.70 -0.04 -0.21
C PHE A 25 8.78 1.19 -0.18
N TRP A 26 9.10 2.21 0.62
CA TRP A 26 8.19 3.35 0.81
C TRP A 26 8.45 4.51 -0.16
N TRP A 27 9.67 4.62 -0.69
CA TRP A 27 10.07 5.70 -1.60
C TRP A 27 9.25 5.77 -2.89
N PRO A 28 8.96 4.65 -3.59
CA PRO A 28 8.13 4.69 -4.80
C PRO A 28 6.71 5.20 -4.55
N LEU A 29 6.24 5.14 -3.30
CA LEU A 29 4.94 5.64 -2.88
C LEU A 29 4.98 7.10 -2.39
N GLY A 30 6.13 7.77 -2.50
CA GLY A 30 6.35 9.14 -2.03
C GLY A 30 6.37 9.26 -0.50
N ILE A 31 6.67 8.17 0.21
CA ILE A 31 6.65 8.11 1.68
C ILE A 31 8.09 8.01 2.20
N THR A 32 8.41 8.83 3.20
CA THR A 32 9.72 8.79 3.87
C THR A 32 9.90 7.52 4.69
N GLN A 33 11.14 7.11 4.94
CA GLN A 33 11.43 5.94 5.78
C GLN A 33 10.81 6.05 7.18
N SER A 34 10.89 7.22 7.82
CA SER A 34 10.30 7.43 9.15
C SER A 34 8.76 7.40 9.13
N GLY A 35 8.14 7.82 8.03
CA GLY A 35 6.71 7.66 7.79
C GLY A 35 6.31 6.19 7.65
N GLY A 36 7.03 5.46 6.79
CA GLY A 36 6.85 4.03 6.59
C GLY A 36 7.03 3.20 7.86
N SER A 37 8.06 3.51 8.65
CA SER A 37 8.29 2.86 9.93
C SER A 37 7.11 3.01 10.90
N ARG A 38 6.46 4.18 10.95
CA ARG A 38 5.28 4.38 11.79
C ARG A 38 4.12 3.51 11.35
N TYR A 39 3.90 3.38 10.04
CA TYR A 39 2.86 2.51 9.49
C TYR A 39 3.12 1.04 9.85
N GLU A 40 4.34 0.56 9.67
CA GLU A 40 4.72 -0.83 10.01
C GLU A 40 4.60 -1.12 11.51
N SER A 41 4.75 -0.11 12.38
CA SER A 41 4.60 -0.24 13.83
C SER A 41 3.16 -0.03 14.34
N GLY A 42 2.16 -0.05 13.45
CA GLY A 42 0.73 -0.07 13.83
C GLY A 42 0.02 1.28 13.77
N ARG A 43 0.67 2.35 13.27
CA ARG A 43 -0.06 3.58 12.96
C ARG A 43 -1.05 3.32 11.82
N ASN A 44 -2.25 3.86 11.94
CA ASN A 44 -3.24 3.80 10.88
C ASN A 44 -2.68 4.35 9.54
N ILE A 45 -2.83 3.55 8.49
CA ILE A 45 -2.36 3.87 7.14
C ILE A 45 -3.49 4.63 6.42
N PRO A 46 -3.25 5.84 5.86
CA PRO A 46 -4.29 6.56 5.12
C PRO A 46 -4.85 5.75 3.95
N LYS A 47 -6.16 5.87 3.67
CA LYS A 47 -6.81 5.14 2.56
C LYS A 47 -6.10 5.34 1.22
N THR A 48 -5.59 6.53 0.95
CA THR A 48 -4.82 6.82 -0.28
C THR A 48 -3.56 5.98 -0.36
N VAL A 49 -2.82 5.84 0.75
CA VAL A 49 -1.61 5.01 0.83
C VAL A 49 -1.95 3.53 0.66
N GLN A 50 -3.05 3.07 1.25
CA GLN A 50 -3.52 1.69 1.07
C GLN A 50 -3.84 1.37 -0.40
N LYS A 51 -4.45 2.31 -1.13
CA LYS A 51 -4.67 2.17 -2.58
C LYS A 51 -3.35 2.11 -3.34
N LEU A 52 -2.39 2.97 -3.02
CA LEU A 52 -1.06 2.95 -3.65
C LEU A 52 -0.32 1.63 -3.38
N LEU A 53 -0.39 1.10 -2.16
CA LEU A 53 0.17 -0.22 -1.81
C LEU A 53 -0.43 -1.34 -2.68
N ALA A 54 -1.75 -1.32 -2.88
CA ALA A 54 -2.42 -2.29 -3.76
C ALA A 54 -1.98 -2.17 -5.22
N ILE A 55 -1.82 -0.93 -5.71
CA ILE A 55 -1.40 -0.66 -7.09
C ILE A 55 0.04 -1.13 -7.32
N ALA A 56 0.95 -0.84 -6.38
CA ALA A 56 2.38 -1.09 -6.53
C ALA A 56 2.81 -2.52 -6.17
N TYR A 57 2.21 -3.12 -5.14
CA TYR A 57 2.67 -4.39 -4.56
C TYR A 57 1.57 -5.45 -4.39
N GLY A 58 0.32 -5.11 -4.72
CA GLY A 58 -0.77 -6.08 -4.75
C GLY A 58 -0.66 -7.03 -5.94
N THR A 59 -1.52 -8.05 -5.97
CA THR A 59 -1.70 -8.89 -7.15
C THR A 59 -2.25 -8.07 -8.32
N GLU A 60 -2.06 -8.54 -9.55
CA GLU A 60 -2.59 -7.87 -10.76
C GLU A 60 -4.11 -7.61 -10.64
N LYS A 61 -4.86 -8.58 -10.11
CA LYS A 61 -6.29 -8.43 -9.83
C LYS A 61 -6.60 -7.31 -8.82
N GLN A 62 -5.80 -7.20 -7.74
CA GLN A 62 -5.98 -6.14 -6.74
C GLN A 62 -5.64 -4.77 -7.32
N SER A 63 -4.53 -4.66 -8.04
CA SER A 63 -4.10 -3.42 -8.70
C SER A 63 -5.15 -2.96 -9.70
N ALA A 64 -5.60 -3.84 -10.59
CA ALA A 64 -6.63 -3.55 -11.58
C ALA A 64 -7.95 -3.09 -10.93
N ALA A 65 -8.41 -3.76 -9.88
CA ALA A 65 -9.64 -3.39 -9.18
C ALA A 65 -9.56 -1.99 -8.55
N VAL A 66 -8.41 -1.62 -7.97
CA VAL A 66 -8.21 -0.28 -7.40
C VAL A 66 -8.15 0.78 -8.49
N VAL A 67 -7.43 0.53 -9.59
CA VAL A 67 -7.35 1.45 -10.73
C VAL A 67 -8.72 1.66 -11.37
N GLU A 68 -9.49 0.59 -11.58
CA GLU A 68 -10.84 0.66 -12.12
C GLU A 68 -11.76 1.49 -11.19
N ALA A 69 -11.69 1.26 -9.88
CA ALA A 69 -12.46 2.02 -8.90
C ALA A 69 -12.07 3.51 -8.86
N LEU A 70 -10.81 3.86 -9.13
CA LEU A 70 -10.36 5.26 -9.25
C LEU A 70 -10.84 5.93 -10.54
N ARG A 71 -10.99 5.16 -11.62
CA ARG A 71 -11.43 5.66 -12.94
C ARG A 71 -12.94 5.82 -13.05
N LYS A 72 -13.70 5.01 -12.32
CA LYS A 72 -15.13 5.24 -12.12
C LYS A 72 -15.26 6.53 -11.30
N ARG A 73 -15.41 7.67 -11.98
CA ARG A 73 -16.00 8.87 -11.36
C ARG A 73 -17.29 8.40 -10.70
N ASP A 74 -17.52 8.80 -9.46
CA ASP A 74 -18.79 8.58 -8.78
C ASP A 74 -19.91 8.87 -9.78
N ALA A 75 -20.67 7.84 -10.13
CA ALA A 75 -21.88 7.98 -10.94
C ALA A 75 -22.96 8.67 -10.11
#